data_AF-A0A1X7LE15-F1
#
_entry.id   AF-A0A1X7LE15-F1
#
_cell.length_a   1.000
_cell.length_b   1.000
_cell.length_c   1.000
_cell.angle_alpha   90.00
_cell.angle_beta   90.00
_cell.angle_gamma   90.00
#
_symmetry.space_group_name_H-M   'P 1'
#
loop_
_entity.id
_entity.type
_entity.pdbx_description
1 polymer ?
#
loop_
_entity_poly.entity_id
_entity_poly.type
_entity_poly.pdbx_seq_one_letter_code
_entity_poly.pdbx_strand_id
1 'polypeptide(L)'
;MKRALLFLILISMSLDLSAQDGNYYDPEDRPRFYLGLGTGINTYTGIAGISGNYIIDKTLFAQAGVGISAWGIRTSFGLRYDQSYRHGFTWGINLVRSSGIEDIEVEFQTSSGSAQEVTMRFESLSTVNLKMGYNWWFGEYNTFTINLGYSFAFREQPWAIKDGSQLSPISEQVLQLISPGGLILGFGISFALK
;
A
#
# COMPACT_ATOMS: atom_id res chain seq x y z
N MET A 1 7.54 -10.30 -24.18
CA MET A 1 8.36 -9.75 -23.07
C MET A 1 9.37 -8.68 -23.49
N LYS A 2 10.26 -8.91 -24.48
CA LYS A 2 11.30 -7.91 -24.86
C LYS A 2 10.78 -6.54 -25.32
N ARG A 3 9.61 -6.49 -25.99
CA ARG A 3 9.00 -5.23 -26.48
C ARG A 3 8.36 -4.38 -25.38
N ALA A 4 7.80 -5.01 -24.35
CA ALA A 4 7.21 -4.30 -23.20
C ALA A 4 8.30 -3.66 -22.32
N LEU A 5 9.45 -4.34 -22.18
CA LEU A 5 10.61 -3.80 -21.47
C LEU A 5 11.17 -2.56 -22.17
N LEU A 6 11.26 -2.57 -23.50
CA LEU A 6 11.72 -1.43 -24.29
C LEU A 6 10.78 -0.22 -24.17
N PHE A 7 9.47 -0.48 -24.09
CA PHE A 7 8.46 0.56 -23.93
C PHE A 7 8.51 1.19 -22.53
N LEU A 8 8.73 0.38 -21.48
CA LEU A 8 8.94 0.87 -20.12
C LEU A 8 10.21 1.71 -19.99
N ILE A 9 11.30 1.31 -20.65
CA ILE A 9 12.55 2.08 -20.69
C ILE A 9 12.35 3.43 -21.41
N LEU A 10 11.67 3.43 -22.56
CA LEU A 10 11.34 4.67 -23.30
C LEU A 10 10.45 5.62 -22.49
N ILE A 11 9.47 5.09 -21.75
CA ILE A 11 8.62 5.90 -20.86
C ILE A 11 9.47 6.49 -19.72
N SER A 12 10.35 5.71 -19.10
CA SER A 12 11.23 6.23 -18.03
C SER A 12 12.16 7.35 -18.53
N MET A 13 12.73 7.21 -19.72
CA MET A 13 13.60 8.23 -20.32
C MET A 13 12.86 9.52 -20.68
N SER A 14 11.57 9.44 -21.02
CA SER A 14 10.76 10.63 -21.33
C SER A 14 10.36 11.45 -20.08
N LEU A 15 10.44 10.86 -18.89
CA LEU A 15 10.18 11.55 -17.62
C LEU A 15 11.39 12.38 -17.15
N ASP A 16 12.61 12.02 -17.56
CA ASP A 16 13.84 12.73 -17.15
C ASP A 16 14.01 14.08 -17.86
N LEU A 17 13.44 14.27 -19.06
CA LEU A 17 13.57 15.53 -19.82
C LEU A 17 12.71 16.68 -19.25
N SER A 18 11.56 16.37 -18.64
CA SER A 18 10.68 17.39 -18.05
C SER A 18 11.02 17.73 -16.59
N ALA A 19 12.03 17.09 -16.00
CA ALA A 19 12.43 17.32 -14.61
C ALA A 19 13.56 18.38 -14.44
N GLN A 20 14.05 18.95 -15.54
CA GLN A 20 15.23 19.83 -15.52
C GLN A 20 14.91 21.34 -15.49
N ASP A 21 13.64 21.74 -15.64
CA ASP A 21 13.25 23.15 -15.61
C ASP A 21 12.25 23.42 -14.46
N GLY A 22 12.78 23.82 -13.31
CA GLY A 22 11.98 24.26 -12.17
C GLY A 22 12.85 24.79 -11.05
N ASN A 23 12.55 26.01 -10.57
CA ASN A 23 13.22 26.71 -9.48
C ASN A 23 13.65 25.77 -8.35
N TYR A 24 14.96 25.60 -8.26
CA TYR A 24 15.58 24.53 -7.51
C TYR A 24 15.85 25.00 -6.06
N TYR A 25 15.06 24.52 -5.10
CA TYR A 25 15.29 24.75 -3.66
C TYR A 25 16.21 23.67 -3.08
N ASP A 26 17.04 24.06 -2.12
CA ASP A 26 18.08 23.20 -1.54
C ASP A 26 17.46 22.09 -0.67
N PRO A 27 17.81 20.79 -0.85
CA PRO A 27 17.43 19.74 0.09
C PRO A 27 17.83 19.99 1.55
N GLU A 28 18.72 20.95 1.83
CA GLU A 28 19.02 21.43 3.18
C GLU A 28 17.89 22.23 3.85
N ASP A 29 16.91 22.73 3.10
CA ASP A 29 15.81 23.57 3.62
C ASP A 29 14.64 22.77 4.24
N ARG A 30 14.73 21.42 4.31
CA ARG A 30 13.70 20.60 4.96
C ARG A 30 14.23 19.45 5.82
N PRO A 31 13.46 19.04 6.83
CA PRO A 31 13.73 17.81 7.57
C PRO A 31 13.79 16.61 6.63
N ARG A 32 14.77 15.72 6.83
CA ARG A 32 14.95 14.54 5.98
C ARG A 32 14.01 13.39 6.33
N PHE A 33 13.48 13.37 7.55
CA PHE A 33 12.65 12.29 8.06
C PHE A 33 11.27 12.77 8.49
N TYR A 34 10.26 11.99 8.14
CA TYR A 34 8.87 12.24 8.46
C TYR A 34 8.25 11.01 9.10
N LEU A 35 7.57 11.22 10.22
CA LEU A 35 6.75 10.21 10.86
C LEU A 35 5.29 10.38 10.40
N GLY A 36 4.71 9.33 9.83
CA GLY A 36 3.36 9.36 9.32
C GLY A 36 2.40 8.45 10.06
N LEU A 37 1.12 8.80 9.98
CA LEU A 37 -0.03 7.96 10.30
C LEU A 37 -0.79 7.70 9.00
N GLY A 38 -1.28 6.49 8.80
CA GLY A 38 -1.98 6.12 7.57
C GLY A 38 -3.12 5.14 7.80
N THR A 39 -4.18 5.29 7.02
CA THR A 39 -5.38 4.45 7.04
C THR A 39 -5.89 4.16 5.64
N GLY A 40 -6.58 3.04 5.45
CA GLY A 40 -7.32 2.71 4.24
C GLY A 40 -7.33 1.23 3.88
N ILE A 41 -7.64 0.94 2.62
CA ILE A 41 -7.75 -0.42 2.07
C ILE A 41 -6.50 -0.70 1.23
N ASN A 42 -5.85 -1.84 1.50
CA ASN A 42 -4.62 -2.30 0.84
C ASN A 42 -3.48 -1.27 0.79
N THR A 43 -3.52 -0.23 1.64
CA THR A 43 -2.50 0.83 1.70
C THR A 43 -1.17 0.29 2.20
N TYR A 44 -0.14 1.12 2.22
CA TYR A 44 1.16 0.70 2.76
C TYR A 44 1.16 0.44 4.29
N THR A 45 0.21 1.00 5.05
CA THR A 45 0.04 0.75 6.51
C THR A 45 -1.17 -0.12 6.85
N GLY A 46 -2.08 -0.34 5.89
CA GLY A 46 -3.33 -1.06 6.14
C GLY A 46 -4.45 -0.15 6.67
N ILE A 47 -5.34 -0.73 7.48
CA ILE A 47 -6.51 -0.05 8.08
C ILE A 47 -6.05 1.07 9.00
N ALA A 48 -4.98 0.84 9.77
CA ALA A 48 -4.35 1.85 10.60
C ALA A 48 -2.88 1.48 10.81
N GLY A 49 -1.99 2.47 10.82
CA GLY A 49 -0.58 2.24 11.12
C GLY A 49 0.27 3.49 11.08
N ILE A 50 1.56 3.28 11.33
CA ILE A 50 2.58 4.32 11.39
C ILE A 50 3.61 4.13 10.27
N SER A 51 4.34 5.19 9.94
CA SER A 51 5.38 5.12 8.93
C SER A 51 6.56 6.04 9.14
N GLY A 52 7.70 5.62 8.61
CA GLY A 52 8.84 6.48 8.37
C GLY A 52 8.97 6.77 6.89
N ASN A 53 9.15 8.05 6.55
CA ASN A 53 9.49 8.47 5.20
C ASN A 53 10.80 9.24 5.27
N TYR A 54 11.82 8.78 4.55
CA TYR A 54 13.14 9.40 4.50
C TYR A 54 13.42 9.90 3.09
N ILE A 55 13.84 11.16 2.98
CA ILE A 55 14.22 11.77 1.71
C ILE A 55 15.59 11.23 1.31
N ILE A 56 15.62 10.42 0.25
CA ILE A 56 16.86 9.95 -0.36
C ILE A 56 17.40 11.03 -1.31
N ASP A 57 16.50 11.63 -2.09
CA ASP A 57 16.79 12.75 -3.00
C ASP A 57 15.59 13.70 -3.02
N LYS A 58 15.76 14.91 -3.56
CA LYS A 58 14.84 16.06 -3.48
C LYS A 58 13.36 15.74 -3.71
N THR A 59 13.04 14.75 -4.54
CA THR A 59 11.67 14.29 -4.79
C THR A 59 11.47 12.82 -4.47
N LEU A 60 12.51 12.08 -4.11
CA LEU A 60 12.49 10.64 -3.89
C LEU A 60 12.58 10.28 -2.40
N PHE A 61 11.61 9.51 -1.93
CA PHE A 61 11.50 9.06 -0.55
C PHE A 61 11.65 7.54 -0.45
N ALA A 62 12.46 7.07 0.48
CA ALA A 62 12.33 5.74 1.07
C ALA A 62 11.16 5.77 2.06
N GLN A 63 10.30 4.76 1.99
CA GLN A 63 9.16 4.60 2.89
C GLN A 63 9.25 3.24 3.57
N ALA A 64 8.96 3.23 4.87
CA ALA A 64 8.67 2.03 5.63
C ALA A 64 7.40 2.24 6.44
N GLY A 65 6.60 1.18 6.61
CA GLY A 65 5.35 1.25 7.36
C GLY A 65 5.09 -0.02 8.15
N VAL A 66 4.41 0.15 9.28
CA VAL A 66 3.84 -0.97 10.05
C VAL A 66 2.44 -0.61 10.48
N GLY A 67 1.53 -1.58 10.45
CA GLY A 67 0.15 -1.37 10.86
C GLY A 67 -0.65 -2.66 10.90
N ILE A 68 -1.97 -2.49 10.94
CA ILE A 68 -2.94 -3.57 11.03
C ILE A 68 -3.78 -3.65 9.76
N SER A 69 -4.17 -4.85 9.38
CA SER A 69 -5.05 -5.13 8.25
C SER A 69 -6.03 -6.25 8.60
N ALA A 70 -7.01 -6.51 7.73
CA ALA A 70 -7.88 -7.68 7.86
C ALA A 70 -7.12 -9.03 7.83
N TRP A 71 -5.84 -9.00 7.47
CA TRP A 71 -4.96 -10.17 7.31
C TRP A 71 -3.80 -10.16 8.32
N GLY A 72 -4.01 -9.56 9.48
CA GLY A 72 -3.02 -9.46 10.56
C GLY A 72 -2.11 -8.23 10.46
N ILE A 73 -0.90 -8.35 11.02
CA ILE A 73 0.10 -7.27 11.03
C ILE A 73 0.63 -7.08 9.62
N ARG A 74 0.70 -5.83 9.19
CA ARG A 74 1.15 -5.40 7.87
C ARG A 74 2.45 -4.63 7.99
N THR A 75 3.46 -5.04 7.24
CA THR A 75 4.77 -4.37 7.16
C THR A 75 5.07 -4.02 5.72
N SER A 76 5.57 -2.82 5.45
CA SER A 76 5.86 -2.36 4.10
C SER A 76 7.20 -1.65 3.98
N PHE A 77 7.78 -1.74 2.80
CA PHE A 77 8.95 -0.98 2.38
C PHE A 77 8.80 -0.55 0.92
N GLY A 78 9.31 0.62 0.55
CA GLY A 78 9.38 0.98 -0.86
C GLY A 78 9.74 2.43 -1.12
N LEU A 79 9.39 2.92 -2.29
CA LEU A 79 9.79 4.24 -2.79
C LEU A 79 8.56 5.11 -3.11
N ARG A 80 8.69 6.41 -2.89
CA ARG A 80 7.75 7.45 -3.36
C ARG A 80 8.51 8.49 -4.16
N TYR A 81 7.98 8.89 -5.28
CA TYR A 81 8.41 10.05 -6.03
C TYR A 81 7.33 11.13 -5.95
N ASP A 82 7.69 12.32 -5.51
CA ASP A 82 6.81 13.47 -5.41
C ASP A 82 7.13 14.42 -6.58
N GLN A 83 6.16 14.69 -7.44
CA GLN A 83 6.38 15.53 -8.64
C GLN A 83 6.71 16.99 -8.29
N SER A 84 6.31 17.44 -7.10
CA SER A 84 6.51 18.80 -6.61
C SER A 84 6.92 18.77 -5.15
N TYR A 85 7.70 19.76 -4.75
CA TYR A 85 8.22 19.90 -3.38
C TYR A 85 7.12 20.19 -2.36
N ARG A 86 6.10 20.98 -2.73
CA ARG A 86 4.92 21.23 -1.90
C ARG A 86 3.76 20.41 -2.47
N HIS A 87 2.74 21.06 -2.97
CA HIS A 87 1.54 20.38 -3.44
C HIS A 87 1.81 19.71 -4.79
N GLY A 88 1.39 18.46 -4.93
CA GLY A 88 1.56 17.75 -6.19
C GLY A 88 1.22 16.28 -6.14
N PHE A 89 1.25 15.69 -7.33
CA PHE A 89 1.08 14.26 -7.50
C PHE A 89 2.27 13.49 -6.96
N THR A 90 1.98 12.31 -6.46
CA THR A 90 2.98 11.34 -6.00
C THR A 90 2.78 10.02 -6.71
N TRP A 91 3.88 9.29 -6.85
CA TRP A 91 3.93 7.97 -7.45
C TRP A 91 4.71 7.06 -6.51
N GLY A 92 4.31 5.83 -6.34
CA GLY A 92 5.00 4.95 -5.41
C GLY A 92 4.89 3.48 -5.76
N ILE A 93 5.92 2.76 -5.34
CA ILE A 93 5.98 1.31 -5.38
C ILE A 93 6.34 0.82 -3.98
N ASN A 94 5.60 -0.17 -3.47
CA ASN A 94 5.88 -0.77 -2.17
C ASN A 94 5.82 -2.29 -2.24
N LEU A 95 6.76 -2.95 -1.59
CA LEU A 95 6.64 -4.34 -1.18
C LEU A 95 5.96 -4.38 0.17
N VAL A 96 4.92 -5.19 0.28
CA VAL A 96 4.14 -5.27 1.50
C VAL A 96 3.95 -6.72 1.90
N ARG A 97 4.00 -7.00 3.20
CA ARG A 97 3.76 -8.32 3.78
C ARG A 97 2.72 -8.23 4.88
N SER A 98 1.67 -9.02 4.75
CA SER A 98 0.68 -9.28 5.80
C SER A 98 1.00 -10.60 6.48
N SER A 99 0.94 -10.65 7.81
CA SER A 99 1.36 -11.81 8.62
C SER A 99 0.45 -13.02 8.45
N GLY A 100 -0.82 -12.82 8.10
CA GLY A 100 -1.84 -13.85 8.24
C GLY A 100 -2.34 -13.94 9.69
N ILE A 101 -3.34 -14.80 9.89
CA ILE A 101 -4.01 -15.09 11.16
C ILE A 101 -4.27 -16.59 11.18
N GLU A 102 -3.85 -17.27 12.25
CA GLU A 102 -4.12 -18.68 12.47
C GLU A 102 -5.41 -18.86 13.27
N ASP A 103 -6.16 -19.93 12.96
CA ASP A 103 -7.34 -20.37 13.72
C ASP A 103 -8.36 -19.25 13.94
N ILE A 104 -8.79 -18.63 12.83
CA ILE A 104 -9.87 -17.65 12.84
C ILE A 104 -11.20 -18.34 12.60
N GLU A 105 -12.14 -18.13 13.50
CA GLU A 105 -13.53 -18.57 13.38
C GLU A 105 -14.35 -17.44 12.77
N VAL A 106 -14.95 -17.70 11.61
CA VAL A 106 -15.77 -16.71 10.90
C VAL A 106 -17.10 -17.36 10.52
N GLU A 107 -18.20 -16.68 10.83
CA GLU A 107 -19.52 -17.11 10.40
C GLU A 107 -19.69 -16.85 8.90
N PHE A 108 -19.81 -17.91 8.12
CA PHE A 108 -20.05 -17.84 6.68
C PHE A 108 -21.28 -18.66 6.28
N GLN A 109 -21.90 -18.28 5.17
CA GLN A 109 -22.90 -19.13 4.53
C GLN A 109 -22.18 -20.28 3.82
N THR A 110 -22.53 -21.50 4.22
CA THR A 110 -22.05 -22.71 3.57
C THR A 110 -22.87 -23.02 2.31
N SER A 111 -22.40 -23.97 1.50
CA SER A 111 -23.12 -24.43 0.31
C SER A 111 -24.52 -25.00 0.61
N SER A 112 -24.82 -25.37 1.86
CA SER A 112 -26.15 -25.79 2.30
C SER A 112 -27.12 -24.63 2.58
N GLY A 113 -26.69 -23.38 2.46
CA GLY A 113 -27.52 -22.18 2.66
C GLY A 113 -27.71 -21.78 4.14
N SER A 114 -27.10 -22.50 5.07
CA SER A 114 -27.08 -22.17 6.50
C SER A 114 -25.81 -21.38 6.84
N ALA A 115 -25.93 -20.39 7.74
CA ALA A 115 -24.76 -19.79 8.37
C ALA A 115 -24.14 -20.80 9.34
N GLN A 116 -22.84 -21.05 9.20
CA GLN A 116 -22.07 -21.90 10.08
C GLN A 116 -20.75 -21.23 10.41
N GLU A 117 -20.24 -21.49 11.60
CA GLU A 117 -18.91 -21.08 12.01
C GLU A 117 -17.88 -21.92 11.26
N VAL A 118 -17.01 -21.27 10.49
CA VAL A 118 -15.98 -21.92 9.70
C VAL A 118 -14.62 -21.60 10.29
N THR A 119 -13.87 -22.63 10.66
CA THR A 119 -12.49 -22.46 11.14
C THR A 119 -11.55 -22.33 9.95
N MET A 120 -10.85 -21.20 9.88
CA MET A 120 -9.99 -20.84 8.77
C MET A 120 -8.56 -20.52 9.20
N ARG A 121 -7.65 -20.56 8.24
CA ARG A 121 -6.29 -20.01 8.33
C ARG A 121 -6.10 -18.98 7.25
N PHE A 122 -5.80 -17.75 7.63
CA PHE A 122 -5.32 -16.71 6.75
C PHE A 122 -3.81 -16.81 6.65
N GLU A 123 -3.30 -17.19 5.49
CA GLU A 123 -1.88 -17.39 5.26
C GLU A 123 -1.16 -16.05 5.05
N SER A 124 0.11 -15.99 5.44
CA SER A 124 0.93 -14.81 5.15
C SER A 124 1.02 -14.56 3.65
N LEU A 125 0.78 -13.31 3.25
CA LEU A 125 0.78 -12.90 1.85
C LEU A 125 1.65 -11.66 1.66
N SER A 126 2.43 -11.67 0.59
CA SER A 126 3.17 -10.51 0.12
C SER A 126 2.57 -9.97 -1.17
N THR A 127 2.59 -8.64 -1.29
CA THR A 127 2.04 -7.90 -2.42
C THR A 127 3.04 -6.87 -2.94
N VAL A 128 2.93 -6.55 -4.24
CA VAL A 128 3.54 -5.35 -4.83
C VAL A 128 2.44 -4.32 -5.02
N ASN A 129 2.59 -3.18 -4.38
CA ASN A 129 1.65 -2.08 -4.47
C ASN A 129 2.18 -1.05 -5.46
N LEU A 130 1.38 -0.68 -6.45
CA LEU A 130 1.58 0.51 -7.28
C LEU A 130 0.55 1.55 -6.87
N LYS A 131 1.02 2.74 -6.50
CA LYS A 131 0.16 3.83 -6.03
C LYS A 131 0.47 5.14 -6.73
N MET A 132 -0.57 5.91 -6.95
CA MET A 132 -0.50 7.33 -7.23
C MET A 132 -1.26 8.08 -6.15
N GLY A 133 -0.91 9.34 -5.90
CA GLY A 133 -1.59 10.11 -4.89
C GLY A 133 -1.41 11.60 -5.09
N TYR A 134 -1.92 12.36 -4.13
CA TYR A 134 -1.73 13.80 -4.07
C TYR A 134 -1.36 14.21 -2.65
N ASN A 135 -0.34 15.06 -2.52
CA ASN A 135 0.10 15.62 -1.25
C ASN A 135 -0.40 17.06 -1.09
N TRP A 136 -1.11 17.32 0.01
CA TRP A 136 -1.38 18.66 0.50
C TRP A 136 -0.42 19.00 1.63
N TRP A 137 0.49 19.94 1.40
CA TRP A 137 1.39 20.42 2.44
C TRP A 137 0.69 21.46 3.30
N PHE A 138 0.92 21.40 4.61
CA PHE A 138 0.38 22.37 5.55
C PHE A 138 1.36 22.58 6.71
N GLY A 139 1.24 23.74 7.36
CA GLY A 139 2.28 24.20 8.27
C GLY A 139 3.61 24.39 7.54
N GLU A 140 4.72 24.18 8.24
CA GLU A 140 6.06 24.34 7.67
C GLU A 140 6.43 23.13 6.79
N TYR A 141 6.18 21.91 7.29
CA TYR A 141 6.64 20.66 6.65
C TYR A 141 5.70 19.48 6.88
N ASN A 142 4.41 19.66 7.16
CA ASN A 142 3.51 18.53 7.34
C ASN A 142 2.76 18.23 6.04
N THR A 143 2.35 16.98 5.84
CA THR A 143 1.64 16.58 4.61
C THR A 143 0.41 15.76 4.93
N PHE A 144 -0.70 16.09 4.27
CA PHE A 144 -1.85 15.21 4.15
C PHE A 144 -1.81 14.55 2.77
N THR A 145 -2.05 13.26 2.69
CA THR A 145 -1.92 12.49 1.45
C THR A 145 -3.17 11.67 1.19
N ILE A 146 -3.65 11.70 -0.05
CA ILE A 146 -4.61 10.72 -0.56
C ILE A 146 -3.90 9.85 -1.60
N ASN A 147 -4.10 8.53 -1.51
CA ASN A 147 -3.51 7.56 -2.42
C ASN A 147 -4.59 6.68 -3.04
N LEU A 148 -4.41 6.39 -4.33
CA LEU A 148 -5.16 5.40 -5.09
C LEU A 148 -4.17 4.47 -5.81
N GLY A 149 -4.55 3.24 -6.08
CA GLY A 149 -3.66 2.31 -6.78
C GLY A 149 -4.17 0.89 -6.85
N TYR A 150 -3.24 -0.02 -7.11
CA TYR A 150 -3.51 -1.44 -7.18
C TYR A 150 -2.41 -2.26 -6.49
N SER A 151 -2.82 -3.30 -5.76
CA SER A 151 -1.99 -4.22 -5.03
C SER A 151 -2.02 -5.58 -5.71
N PHE A 152 -0.88 -6.00 -6.26
CA PHE A 152 -0.72 -7.30 -6.91
C PHE A 152 -0.30 -8.33 -5.88
N ALA A 153 -1.17 -9.29 -5.60
CA ALA A 153 -0.87 -10.40 -4.72
C ALA A 153 0.05 -11.42 -5.40
N PHE A 154 1.01 -11.98 -4.65
CA PHE A 154 1.86 -13.07 -5.13
C PHE A 154 1.20 -14.45 -5.06
N ARG A 155 0.00 -14.54 -4.45
CA ARG A 155 -0.82 -15.75 -4.34
C ARG A 155 -2.28 -15.36 -4.46
N GLU A 156 -3.05 -16.11 -5.24
CA GLU A 156 -4.47 -15.82 -5.50
C GLU A 156 -5.39 -16.24 -4.35
N GLN A 157 -5.07 -17.34 -3.67
CA GLN A 157 -5.85 -17.88 -2.55
C GLN A 157 -4.98 -18.00 -1.29
N PRO A 158 -4.77 -16.89 -0.55
CA PRO A 158 -3.99 -16.89 0.68
C PRO A 158 -4.76 -17.40 1.92
N TRP A 159 -5.73 -18.31 1.78
CA TRP A 159 -6.47 -18.87 2.91
C TRP A 159 -6.70 -20.37 2.76
N ALA A 160 -6.93 -21.04 3.88
CA ALA A 160 -7.29 -22.45 3.94
C ALA A 160 -8.43 -22.67 4.94
N ILE A 161 -9.30 -23.62 4.65
CA ILE A 161 -10.37 -24.07 5.55
C ILE A 161 -9.85 -25.27 6.34
N LYS A 162 -9.96 -25.25 7.68
CA LYS A 162 -9.38 -26.28 8.56
C LYS A 162 -10.37 -27.37 8.97
N ASP A 163 -11.66 -27.07 8.99
CA ASP A 163 -12.73 -27.94 9.51
C ASP A 163 -13.40 -28.82 8.42
N GLY A 164 -13.01 -28.66 7.16
CA GLY A 164 -13.59 -29.38 6.02
C GLY A 164 -14.90 -28.79 5.47
N SER A 165 -15.35 -27.64 6.01
CA SER A 165 -16.51 -26.91 5.51
C SER A 165 -16.32 -26.47 4.05
N GLN A 166 -17.42 -26.34 3.31
CA GLN A 166 -17.41 -25.78 1.95
C GLN A 166 -18.11 -24.43 1.95
N LEU A 167 -17.37 -23.41 1.51
CA LEU A 167 -17.88 -22.06 1.41
C LEU A 167 -18.86 -21.93 0.25
N SER A 168 -19.88 -21.10 0.42
CA SER A 168 -20.69 -20.66 -0.71
C SER A 168 -19.86 -19.77 -1.65
N PRO A 169 -20.22 -19.67 -2.95
CA PRO A 169 -19.55 -18.75 -3.88
C PRO A 169 -19.54 -17.29 -3.41
N ILE A 170 -20.56 -16.87 -2.65
CA ILE A 170 -20.66 -15.52 -2.09
C ILE A 170 -19.59 -15.34 -1.00
N SER A 171 -19.45 -16.32 -0.10
CA SER A 171 -18.42 -16.28 0.96
C SER A 171 -17.00 -16.28 0.39
N GLU A 172 -16.75 -17.03 -0.68
CA GLU A 172 -15.46 -16.98 -1.39
C GLU A 172 -15.18 -15.60 -2.02
N GLN A 173 -16.19 -14.95 -2.62
CA GLN A 173 -16.05 -13.60 -3.16
C GLN A 173 -15.77 -12.56 -2.07
N VAL A 174 -16.42 -12.68 -0.92
CA VAL A 174 -16.14 -11.82 0.24
C VAL A 174 -14.70 -12.01 0.71
N LEU A 175 -14.23 -13.25 0.83
CA LEU A 175 -12.84 -13.55 1.18
C LEU A 175 -11.84 -12.97 0.18
N GLN A 176 -12.12 -13.12 -1.12
CA GLN A 176 -11.30 -12.53 -2.18
C GLN A 176 -11.22 -11.01 -2.04
N LEU A 177 -12.34 -10.34 -1.74
CA LEU A 177 -12.41 -8.90 -1.59
C LEU A 177 -11.62 -8.37 -0.39
N ILE A 178 -11.62 -9.09 0.72
CA ILE A 178 -10.90 -8.69 1.95
C ILE A 178 -9.44 -9.18 1.97
N SER A 179 -9.09 -10.13 1.10
CA SER A 179 -7.72 -10.64 0.99
C SER A 179 -6.74 -9.54 0.55
N PRO A 180 -5.46 -9.59 0.98
CA PRO A 180 -4.47 -8.60 0.57
C PRO A 180 -4.29 -8.60 -0.96
N GLY A 181 -4.69 -7.51 -1.61
CA GLY A 181 -4.72 -7.45 -3.07
C GLY A 181 -5.86 -6.60 -3.59
N GLY A 182 -5.76 -6.12 -4.83
CA GLY A 182 -6.81 -5.32 -5.46
C GLY A 182 -6.65 -3.81 -5.26
N LEU A 183 -7.77 -3.08 -5.22
CA LEU A 183 -7.76 -1.62 -5.18
C LEU A 183 -7.08 -1.10 -3.90
N ILE A 184 -6.26 -0.07 -4.06
CA ILE A 184 -5.71 0.73 -2.97
C ILE A 184 -6.51 2.02 -2.90
N LEU A 185 -6.99 2.34 -1.70
CA LEU A 185 -7.52 3.65 -1.35
C LEU A 185 -7.01 4.00 0.04
N GLY A 186 -6.30 5.12 0.18
CA GLY A 186 -5.65 5.47 1.44
C GLY A 186 -5.59 6.95 1.72
N PHE A 187 -5.56 7.24 3.01
CA PHE A 187 -5.36 8.57 3.58
C PHE A 187 -4.17 8.52 4.52
N GLY A 188 -3.41 9.61 4.58
CA GLY A 188 -2.29 9.70 5.49
C GLY A 188 -2.00 11.13 5.91
N ILE A 189 -1.38 11.25 7.07
CA ILE A 189 -0.81 12.50 7.57
C ILE A 189 0.65 12.21 7.94
N SER A 190 1.58 13.09 7.59
CA SER A 190 2.98 12.97 7.95
C SER A 190 3.48 14.25 8.58
N PHE A 191 4.29 14.09 9.63
CA PHE A 191 4.88 15.15 10.41
C PHE A 191 6.39 15.09 10.26
N ALA A 192 6.99 16.22 9.96
CA ALA A 192 8.44 16.30 9.87
C ALA A 192 9.07 16.20 11.27
N LEU A 193 10.11 15.38 11.40
CA LEU A 193 10.93 15.32 12.62
C LEU A 193 12.18 16.18 12.42
N LYS A 194 12.30 17.25 13.22
CA LYS A 194 13.49 18.12 13.26
C LYS A 194 14.56 17.52 14.17
#